data_AF-A0AAW3REZ7-F1
#
_entry.id   AF-A0AAW3REZ7-F1
#
_cell.length_a   1.000
_cell.length_b   1.000
_cell.length_c   1.000
_cell.angle_alpha   90.00
_cell.angle_beta   90.00
_cell.angle_gamma   90.00
#
_symmetry.space_group_name_H-M   'P 1'
#
loop_
_entity.id
_entity.type
_entity.pdbx_description
1 polymer ?
#
loop_
_entity_poly.entity_id
_entity_poly.type
_entity_poly.pdbx_seq_one_letter_code
_entity_poly.pdbx_strand_id
1 'polypeptide(L)' 'MRTNAPAVVVSSATNYRDDRYRLNGGKPMRSQLGLSLQAQKLPDAIHHKEFGSIIIEPNIPVTYQTAYRFSNIYDV' A
#
# COMPACT_ATOMS: atom_id res chain seq x y z
N MET A 1 6.57 4.74 -8.61
CA MET A 1 5.20 4.92 -8.08
C MET A 1 4.94 6.41 -7.95
N ARG A 2 3.76 6.89 -8.35
CA ARG A 2 3.32 8.27 -8.14
C ARG A 2 1.97 8.23 -7.43
N THR A 3 1.79 9.01 -6.37
CA THR A 3 0.53 9.08 -5.63
C THR A 3 0.24 10.51 -5.17
N ASN A 4 -1.02 10.86 -4.97
CA ASN A 4 -1.44 12.08 -4.28
C ASN A 4 -1.71 11.87 -2.78
N ALA A 5 -1.53 10.64 -2.27
CA ALA A 5 -1.64 10.35 -0.85
C ALA A 5 -0.45 10.95 -0.06
N PRO A 6 -0.66 11.38 1.20
CA PRO A 6 0.40 12.00 1.99
C PRO A 6 1.38 10.99 2.61
N ALA A 7 1.05 9.70 2.62
CA ALA A 7 1.91 8.67 3.19
C ALA A 7 1.86 7.36 2.38
N VAL A 8 2.88 6.53 2.57
CA VAL A 8 2.93 5.16 2.08
C VAL A 8 3.27 4.25 3.25
N VAL A 9 2.37 3.31 3.58
CA VAL A 9 2.67 2.23 4.52
C VAL A 9 3.35 1.10 3.78
N VAL A 10 4.52 0.69 4.30
CA VAL A 10 5.34 -0.37 3.72
C VAL A 10 5.29 -1.59 4.63
N SER A 11 4.97 -2.75 4.06
CA SER A 11 5.08 -4.03 4.76
C SER A 11 5.87 -5.00 3.90
N SER A 12 6.78 -5.73 4.54
CA SER A 12 7.59 -6.76 3.90
C SER A 12 7.03 -8.16 4.08
N ALA A 13 5.71 -8.29 4.33
CA ALA A 13 5.09 -9.58 4.65
C ALA A 13 5.84 -10.31 5.78
N THR A 14 6.33 -9.55 6.77
CA THR A 14 7.07 -10.11 7.89
C THR A 14 6.18 -11.05 8.68
N ASN A 15 6.76 -12.15 9.14
CA ASN A 15 6.13 -13.16 9.96
C ASN A 15 4.94 -13.88 9.29
N TYR A 16 4.95 -14.01 7.97
CA TYR A 16 3.96 -14.83 7.26
C TYR A 16 4.22 -16.33 7.51
N ARG A 17 3.25 -17.02 8.11
CA ARG A 17 3.38 -18.41 8.59
C ARG A 17 2.40 -19.40 7.96
N ASP A 18 1.54 -18.96 7.04
CA ASP A 18 0.55 -19.83 6.40
C ASP A 18 1.09 -20.40 5.08
N ASP A 19 1.65 -21.61 5.12
CA ASP A 19 2.19 -22.30 3.94
C ASP A 19 1.11 -22.91 3.02
N ARG A 20 -0.17 -22.82 3.41
CA ARG A 20 -1.30 -23.27 2.59
C ARG A 20 -1.62 -22.25 1.51
N TYR A 21 -1.27 -20.97 1.69
CA TYR A 21 -1.49 -19.94 0.69
C TYR A 21 -0.47 -20.09 -0.45
N ARG A 22 -0.96 -20.22 -1.69
CA ARG A 22 -0.17 -20.52 -2.89
C ARG A 22 -0.21 -19.35 -3.88
N LEU A 23 0.97 -18.89 -4.30
CA LEU A 23 1.17 -17.86 -5.29
C LEU A 23 1.38 -18.45 -6.69
N ASN A 24 0.89 -17.75 -7.73
CA ASN A 24 1.27 -17.88 -9.14
C ASN A 24 1.63 -19.31 -9.59
N GLY A 25 0.66 -20.24 -9.53
CA GLY A 25 0.86 -21.61 -9.99
C GLY A 25 1.45 -22.58 -8.96
N GLY A 26 1.43 -22.27 -7.67
CA GLY A 26 1.59 -23.28 -6.60
C GLY A 26 2.74 -23.06 -5.61
N LYS A 27 3.46 -21.93 -5.69
CA LYS A 27 4.55 -21.64 -4.75
C LYS A 27 3.97 -21.21 -3.39
N PRO A 28 4.35 -21.84 -2.27
CA PRO A 28 3.85 -21.41 -0.97
C PRO A 28 4.36 -20.01 -0.66
N MET A 29 3.49 -19.19 -0.07
CA MET A 29 3.87 -17.88 0.47
C MET A 29 4.77 -18.07 1.69
N ARG A 30 5.66 -17.11 1.94
CA ARG A 30 6.54 -17.10 3.11
C ARG A 30 6.89 -15.69 3.52
N SER A 31 7.43 -15.56 4.72
CA SER A 31 7.93 -14.30 5.27
C SER A 31 8.93 -13.62 4.32
N GLN A 32 8.83 -12.30 4.14
CA GLN A 32 9.68 -11.50 3.24
C GLN A 32 9.58 -11.81 1.74
N LEU A 33 8.59 -12.57 1.28
CA LEU A 33 8.48 -12.91 -0.16
C LEU A 33 7.98 -11.75 -1.03
N GLY A 34 7.35 -10.74 -0.43
CA GLY A 34 6.80 -9.60 -1.16
C GLY A 34 6.80 -8.32 -0.34
N LEU A 35 6.67 -7.19 -1.04
CA LEU A 35 6.50 -5.87 -0.45
C LEU A 35 5.12 -5.34 -0.83
N SER A 36 4.37 -4.84 0.15
CA SER A 36 3.20 -4.00 -0.12
C SER A 36 3.60 -2.54 0.02
N LEU A 37 3.27 -1.72 -0.97
CA LEU A 37 3.35 -0.27 -0.92
C LEU A 37 1.93 0.27 -0.92
N GLN A 38 1.47 0.79 0.22
CA GLN A 38 0.07 1.18 0.41
C GLN A 38 0.00 2.70 0.56
N ALA A 39 -0.37 3.40 -0.52
CA ALA A 39 -0.59 4.85 -0.49
C ALA A 39 -1.88 5.19 0.27
N GLN A 40 -1.78 5.98 1.32
CA GLN A 40 -2.92 6.30 2.19
C GLN A 40 -2.66 7.53 3.09
N LYS A 41 -3.65 7.91 3.90
CA LYS A 41 -3.44 8.75 5.09
C LYS A 41 -2.65 7.97 6.14
N LEU A 42 -2.00 8.68 7.07
CA LEU A 42 -1.29 8.02 8.17
C LEU A 42 -2.28 7.18 9.00
N PRO A 43 -1.87 5.96 9.41
CA PRO A 43 -2.70 5.15 10.30
C PRO A 43 -2.90 5.88 11.63
N ASP A 44 -3.99 5.57 12.31
CA ASP A 44 -4.34 6.16 13.61
C ASP A 44 -4.72 7.66 13.58
N ALA A 45 -5.03 8.20 12.41
CA ALA A 45 -5.43 9.60 12.24
C ALA A 45 -6.67 10.05 13.05
N ILE A 46 -7.49 9.12 13.53
CA ILE A 46 -8.62 9.43 14.42
C ILE A 46 -8.16 9.90 15.81
N HIS A 47 -6.97 9.48 16.25
CA HIS A 47 -6.39 9.85 17.54
C HIS A 47 -5.34 10.95 17.41
N HIS A 48 -4.82 11.18 16.20
CA HIS A 48 -3.71 12.10 15.91
C HIS A 48 -4.13 13.18 14.89
N LYS A 49 -4.47 14.38 15.38
CA LYS A 49 -4.96 15.48 14.52
C LYS A 49 -3.93 15.90 13.46
N GLU A 50 -2.66 15.82 13.78
CA GLU A 50 -1.52 16.13 12.92
C GLU A 50 -1.38 15.17 11.72
N PHE A 51 -2.03 14.00 11.76
CA PHE A 51 -2.03 13.04 10.64
C PHE A 51 -3.03 13.39 9.54
N GLY A 52 -3.82 14.45 9.75
CA GLY A 52 -4.87 14.91 8.86
C GLY A 52 -6.19 14.15 9.04
N SER A 53 -7.22 14.56 8.32
CA SER A 53 -8.55 13.93 8.40
C SER A 53 -8.70 12.76 7.43
N ILE A 54 -9.44 11.75 7.89
CA ILE A 54 -9.98 10.64 7.08
C ILE A 54 -11.50 10.74 6.89
N ILE A 55 -12.13 11.79 7.43
CA ILE A 55 -13.57 12.02 7.30
C ILE A 55 -13.89 12.43 5.86
N ILE A 56 -14.90 11.81 5.27
CA ILE A 56 -15.49 12.21 3.99
C ILE A 56 -16.79 12.91 4.32
N GLU A 57 -16.81 14.22 4.14
CA GLU A 57 -18.00 15.02 4.41
C GLU A 57 -19.11 14.74 3.39
N PRO A 58 -20.39 14.76 3.79
CA PRO A 58 -21.50 14.59 2.87
C PRO A 58 -21.41 15.55 1.67
N ASN A 59 -21.58 15.02 0.47
CA ASN A 59 -21.55 15.76 -0.79
C ASN A 59 -20.20 16.43 -1.15
N ILE A 60 -19.11 16.13 -0.44
CA ILE A 60 -17.76 16.58 -0.82
C ILE A 60 -17.02 15.40 -1.49
N PRO A 61 -16.76 15.47 -2.81
CA PRO A 61 -16.01 14.41 -3.48
C PRO A 61 -14.55 14.41 -3.00
N VAL A 62 -14.04 13.21 -2.71
CA VAL A 62 -12.64 12.99 -2.34
C VAL A 62 -12.02 12.03 -3.33
N THR A 63 -10.86 12.40 -3.88
CA THR A 63 -10.17 11.64 -4.92
C THR A 63 -8.79 11.20 -4.46
N TYR A 64 -8.51 9.90 -4.58
CA TYR A 64 -7.19 9.32 -4.36
C TYR A 64 -6.70 8.70 -5.66
N GLN A 65 -5.45 8.94 -6.01
CA GLN A 65 -4.85 8.41 -7.23
C GLN A 65 -3.44 7.89 -6.94
N THR A 66 -3.20 6.64 -7.32
CA THR A 66 -1.89 5.99 -7.25
C THR A 66 -1.60 5.29 -8.57
N ALA A 67 -0.44 5.55 -9.14
CA ALA A 67 0.02 4.98 -10.41
C ALA A 67 1.35 4.25 -10.22
N TYR A 68 1.40 3.00 -10.71
CA TYR A 68 2.62 2.21 -10.81
C TYR A 68 3.08 2.21 -12.26
N ARG A 69 4.29 2.71 -12.50
CA ARG A 69 4.98 2.64 -13.79
C ARG A 69 6.12 1.67 -13.65
N PHE A 70 6.17 0.70 -14.55
CA PHE A 70 7.28 -0.23 -14.71
C PHE A 70 8.05 0.16 -15.96
N SER A 71 9.37 0.01 -15.91
CA SER A 71 10.27 0.26 -17.03
C SER A 71 11.47 -0.66 -16.91
N ASN A 72 12.07 -1.02 -18.03
CA ASN A 72 13.35 -1.70 -18.01
C ASN A 72 14.46 -0.65 -17.85
N ILE A 73 15.56 -1.06 -17.22
CA ILE A 73 16.78 -0.27 -17.11
C ILE A 73 17.54 -0.15 -18.45
N TYR A 74 17.08 -0.83 -19.50
CA TYR A 74 17.67 -0.83 -20.85
C TYR A 74 16.86 -0.02 -21.88
N ASP A 75 15.71 0.53 -21.49
CA ASP A 75 14.91 1.39 -22.36
C ASP A 75 15.41 2.84 -22.18
N VAL A 76 16.54 3.18 -22.81
CA VAL A 76 17.10 4.55 -22.91
C VAL A 76 17.23 4.93 -24.38
#